data_AF-A0A973JSK4-F1
#
_entry.id   AF-A0A973JSK4-F1
#
_cell.length_a   1.000
_cell.length_b   1.000
_cell.length_c   1.000
_cell.angle_alpha   90.00
_cell.angle_beta   90.00
_cell.angle_gamma   90.00
#
_symmetry.space_group_name_H-M   'P 1'
#
loop_
_entity.id
_entity.type
_entity.pdbx_description
1 polymer ?
#
loop_
_entity_poly.entity_id
_entity_poly.type
_entity_poly.pdbx_seq_one_letter_code
_entity_poly.pdbx_strand_id
1 'polypeptide(L)'
;IIGGAVIHNGSKASEFIVENTVPILREKDILSEHNADTPCKRIYLAIQLMYIDEKKLTEYHHAYWSLVRDVVAAAPSTLPLIDQISEQILGGKYYQAIKLAKNLIEYEQEVVNNVRKSAGNL
;
A
#
# COMPACT_ATOMS: atom_id res chain seq x y z
N ILE A 1 6.66 11.40 7.76
CA ILE A 1 7.36 12.34 6.84
C ILE A 1 6.37 13.43 6.46
N ILE A 2 6.80 14.69 6.45
CA ILE A 2 5.98 15.84 6.01
C ILE A 2 6.78 16.58 4.93
N GLY A 3 6.39 16.48 3.66
CA GLY A 3 7.04 17.24 2.57
C GLY A 3 8.57 17.09 2.50
N GLY A 4 9.12 15.93 2.86
CA GLY A 4 10.57 15.68 2.95
C GLY A 4 11.20 15.86 4.34
N ALA A 5 10.48 16.40 5.32
CA ALA A 5 10.92 16.49 6.71
C ALA A 5 10.61 15.20 7.49
N VAL A 6 11.57 14.73 8.29
CA VAL A 6 11.40 13.62 9.24
C VAL A 6 11.24 14.20 10.64
N ILE A 7 10.15 13.87 11.31
CA ILE A 7 9.95 14.20 12.73
C ILE A 7 10.24 12.94 13.53
N HIS A 8 11.21 13.03 14.43
CA HIS A 8 11.54 11.99 15.40
C HIS A 8 11.24 12.51 16.81
N ASN A 9 10.40 11.80 17.55
CA ASN A 9 10.16 12.14 18.95
C ASN A 9 11.28 11.57 19.82
N GLY A 10 11.82 12.38 20.72
CA GLY A 10 12.85 11.95 21.67
C GLY A 10 12.30 11.08 22.80
N SER A 11 13.05 10.95 23.88
CA SER A 11 12.72 10.05 25.01
C SER A 11 11.56 10.48 25.90
N LYS A 12 10.94 11.64 25.65
CA LYS A 12 9.82 12.17 26.45
C LYS A 12 8.53 12.19 25.65
N ALA A 13 7.39 12.11 26.33
CA ALA A 13 6.09 12.33 25.70
C ALA A 13 6.04 13.75 25.10
N SER A 14 5.48 13.87 23.90
CA SER A 14 5.33 15.15 23.19
C SER A 14 4.05 15.11 22.36
N GLU A 15 3.37 16.25 22.28
CA GLU A 15 2.21 16.46 21.42
C GLU A 15 2.63 17.33 20.25
N PHE A 16 2.26 16.92 19.04
CA PHE A 16 2.51 17.68 17.81
C PHE A 16 1.18 17.95 17.14
N ILE A 17 0.87 19.23 16.94
CA ILE A 17 -0.23 19.66 16.09
C ILE A 17 0.41 20.08 14.77
N VAL A 18 0.02 19.41 13.69
CA VAL A 18 0.51 19.69 12.35
C VAL A 18 -0.66 20.19 11.51
N GLU A 19 -0.65 21.48 11.22
CA GLU A 19 -1.60 22.12 10.31
C GLU A 19 -0.91 22.26 8.95
N ASN A 20 -1.33 21.45 7.99
CA ASN A 20 -0.83 21.56 6.62
C ASN A 20 -1.95 21.30 5.61
N THR A 21 -1.63 21.53 4.34
CA THR A 21 -2.49 21.17 3.19
C THR A 21 -1.92 20.00 2.39
N VAL A 22 -0.82 19.38 2.84
CA VAL A 22 -0.10 18.34 2.10
C VAL A 22 -0.25 16.97 2.76
N PRO A 23 -0.32 15.87 1.99
CA PRO A 23 -0.39 14.52 2.52
C PRO A 23 0.67 14.21 3.59
N ILE A 24 0.28 13.59 4.71
CA ILE A 24 1.17 13.13 5.78
C ILE A 24 1.08 11.62 5.92
N LEU A 25 2.21 10.94 5.78
CA LEU A 25 2.32 9.50 6.02
C LEU A 25 3.17 9.22 7.27
N ARG A 26 2.67 8.34 8.14
CA ARG A 26 3.35 7.90 9.36
C ARG A 26 4.32 6.77 9.04
N GLU A 27 5.43 6.69 9.76
CA GLU A 27 6.50 5.70 9.52
C GLU A 27 6.00 4.25 9.44
N LYS A 28 5.10 3.84 10.34
CA LYS A 28 4.49 2.49 10.31
C LYS A 28 3.62 2.18 9.07
N ASP A 29 3.28 3.21 8.32
CA ASP A 29 2.49 3.15 7.09
C ASP A 29 3.39 3.41 5.86
N ILE A 30 4.73 3.47 6.03
CA ILE A 30 5.69 3.62 4.93
C ILE A 30 6.25 2.24 4.55
N LEU A 31 6.12 1.89 3.28
CA LEU A 31 6.82 0.80 2.62
C LEU A 31 7.92 1.36 1.71
N SER A 32 9.15 0.89 1.86
CA SER A 32 10.25 1.25 0.96
C SER A 32 10.22 0.42 -0.32
N GLU A 33 10.82 0.95 -1.39
CA GLU A 33 10.90 0.26 -2.69
C GLU A 33 11.58 -1.12 -2.56
N HIS A 34 12.68 -1.19 -1.81
CA HIS A 34 13.38 -2.45 -1.54
C HIS A 34 12.50 -3.49 -0.85
N ASN A 35 11.61 -3.06 0.04
CA ASN A 35 10.74 -3.96 0.79
C ASN A 35 9.45 -4.32 0.03
N ALA A 36 9.22 -3.77 -1.16
CA ALA A 36 8.11 -4.14 -2.05
C ALA A 36 8.45 -5.39 -2.88
N ASP A 37 8.76 -6.47 -2.17
CA ASP A 37 9.28 -7.74 -2.69
C ASP A 37 8.19 -8.74 -3.09
N THR A 38 6.91 -8.45 -2.83
CA THR A 38 5.76 -9.27 -3.25
C THR A 38 4.81 -8.50 -4.17
N PRO A 39 4.01 -9.18 -5.02
CA PRO A 39 3.03 -8.53 -5.88
C PRO A 39 2.08 -7.58 -5.15
N CYS A 40 1.50 -8.00 -4.02
CA CYS A 40 0.56 -7.15 -3.27
C CYS A 40 1.25 -5.99 -2.56
N LYS A 41 2.51 -6.16 -2.12
CA LYS A 41 3.32 -5.04 -1.59
C LYS A 41 3.68 -4.01 -2.67
N ARG A 42 3.87 -4.43 -3.92
CA ARG A 42 4.08 -3.48 -5.04
C ARG A 42 2.83 -2.67 -5.33
N ILE A 43 1.64 -3.27 -5.23
CA ILE A 43 0.36 -2.54 -5.30
C ILE A 43 0.30 -1.50 -4.17
N TYR A 44 0.60 -1.89 -2.93
CA TYR A 44 0.66 -0.97 -1.80
C TYR A 44 1.60 0.21 -2.05
N LEU A 45 2.81 -0.07 -2.54
CA LEU A 45 3.80 0.95 -2.86
C LEU A 45 3.30 1.91 -3.95
N ALA A 46 2.64 1.41 -5.00
CA ALA A 46 2.09 2.27 -6.04
C ALA A 46 1.05 3.26 -5.48
N ILE A 47 0.17 2.79 -4.59
CA ILE A 47 -0.83 3.65 -3.92
C ILE A 47 -0.16 4.63 -2.97
N GLN A 48 0.88 4.20 -2.25
CA GLN A 48 1.68 5.08 -1.42
C GLN A 48 2.28 6.22 -2.25
N LEU A 49 2.83 5.93 -3.43
CA LEU A 49 3.40 6.93 -4.32
C LEU A 49 2.32 7.88 -4.86
N MET A 50 1.12 7.39 -5.18
CA MET A 50 -0.03 8.27 -5.51
C MET A 50 -0.36 9.23 -4.38
N TYR A 51 -0.23 8.80 -3.12
CA TYR A 51 -0.55 9.63 -1.96
C TYR A 51 0.52 10.70 -1.68
N ILE A 52 1.79 10.46 -2.01
CA ILE A 52 2.89 11.36 -1.62
C ILE A 52 3.51 12.17 -2.77
N ASP A 53 3.32 11.75 -4.02
CA ASP A 53 3.84 12.45 -5.21
C ASP A 53 2.74 12.66 -6.26
N GLU A 54 2.01 13.75 -6.10
CA GLU A 54 0.93 14.16 -7.02
C GLU A 54 1.44 14.50 -8.43
N LYS A 55 2.72 14.85 -8.61
CA LYS A 55 3.26 15.27 -9.90
C LYS A 55 3.35 14.12 -10.90
N LYS A 56 3.53 12.90 -10.40
CA LYS A 56 3.64 11.67 -11.20
C LYS A 56 2.41 10.77 -11.07
N LEU A 57 1.30 11.32 -10.61
CA LEU A 57 0.09 10.57 -10.29
C LEU A 57 -0.39 9.70 -11.48
N THR A 58 -0.35 10.22 -12.71
CA THR A 58 -0.71 9.46 -13.92
C THR A 58 0.17 8.23 -14.11
N GLU A 59 1.49 8.32 -13.88
CA GLU A 59 2.42 7.18 -14.01
C GLU A 59 2.10 6.11 -12.95
N TYR A 60 1.81 6.53 -11.72
CA TYR A 60 1.46 5.61 -10.64
C TYR A 60 0.12 4.91 -10.86
N HIS A 61 -0.88 5.59 -11.45
CA HIS A 61 -2.12 4.94 -11.88
C HIS A 61 -1.87 3.86 -12.91
N HIS A 62 -1.03 4.11 -13.92
CA HIS A 62 -0.68 3.09 -14.91
C HIS A 62 0.02 1.89 -14.27
N ALA A 63 0.99 2.14 -13.38
CA ALA A 63 1.69 1.09 -12.65
C ALA A 63 0.73 0.25 -11.80
N TYR A 64 -0.16 0.90 -11.03
CA TYR A 64 -1.19 0.24 -10.23
C TYR A 64 -2.05 -0.70 -11.07
N TRP A 65 -2.61 -0.21 -12.19
CA TRP A 65 -3.48 -1.03 -13.04
C TRP A 65 -2.74 -2.20 -13.69
N SER A 66 -1.46 -2.03 -14.03
CA SER A 66 -0.65 -3.14 -14.53
C SER A 66 -0.47 -4.22 -13.47
N LEU A 67 -0.08 -3.84 -12.25
CA LEU A 67 0.12 -4.76 -11.13
C LEU A 67 -1.19 -5.48 -10.75
N VAL A 68 -2.31 -4.76 -10.74
CA VAL A 68 -3.63 -5.32 -10.47
C VAL A 68 -4.00 -6.39 -11.49
N ARG A 69 -3.79 -6.15 -12.79
CA ARG A 69 -4.06 -7.15 -13.83
C ARG A 69 -3.26 -8.43 -13.60
N ASP A 70 -1.97 -8.30 -13.28
CA ASP A 70 -1.10 -9.44 -13.04
C ASP A 70 -1.54 -10.23 -11.80
N VAL A 71 -1.88 -9.54 -10.71
CA VAL A 71 -2.35 -10.17 -9.46
C VAL A 71 -3.69 -10.86 -9.63
N VAL A 72 -4.66 -10.22 -10.29
CA VAL A 72 -5.99 -10.82 -10.53
C VAL A 72 -5.89 -12.02 -11.47
N ALA A 73 -5.02 -11.97 -12.49
CA ALA A 73 -4.79 -13.10 -13.39
C ALA A 73 -4.19 -14.31 -12.65
N ALA A 74 -3.26 -14.08 -11.73
CA ALA A 74 -2.62 -15.14 -10.95
C ALA A 74 -3.49 -15.65 -9.78
N ALA A 75 -4.27 -14.76 -9.17
CA ALA A 75 -5.09 -15.05 -7.99
C ALA A 75 -6.45 -14.33 -8.08
N PRO A 76 -7.43 -14.86 -8.85
CA PRO A 76 -8.74 -14.23 -9.06
C PRO A 76 -9.52 -13.98 -7.76
N SER A 77 -9.26 -14.73 -6.69
CA SER A 77 -9.87 -14.54 -5.37
C SER A 77 -9.53 -13.21 -4.70
N THR A 78 -8.51 -12.49 -5.19
CA THR A 78 -8.13 -11.15 -4.70
C THR A 78 -9.06 -10.04 -5.21
N LEU A 79 -9.87 -10.30 -6.25
CA LEU A 79 -10.68 -9.30 -6.94
C LEU A 79 -11.56 -8.46 -5.99
N PRO A 80 -12.30 -9.03 -5.00
CA PRO A 80 -13.14 -8.23 -4.12
C PRO A 80 -12.36 -7.25 -3.22
N LEU A 81 -11.12 -7.56 -2.87
CA LEU A 81 -10.24 -6.65 -2.11
C LEU A 81 -9.72 -5.53 -3.02
N ILE A 82 -9.33 -5.89 -4.24
CA ILE A 82 -8.85 -4.94 -5.25
C ILE A 82 -9.94 -3.96 -5.68
N ASP A 83 -11.18 -4.41 -5.81
CA ASP A 83 -12.32 -3.55 -6.15
C ASP A 83 -12.54 -2.46 -5.09
N GLN A 84 -12.51 -2.84 -3.80
CA GLN A 84 -12.62 -1.88 -2.69
C GLN A 84 -11.47 -0.87 -2.67
N ILE A 85 -10.25 -1.33 -2.97
CA ILE A 85 -9.07 -0.44 -3.08
C ILE A 85 -9.27 0.53 -4.25
N SER A 86 -9.67 0.01 -5.42
CA SER A 86 -9.90 0.79 -6.64
C SER A 86 -10.96 1.87 -6.43
N GLU A 87 -12.05 1.56 -5.72
CA GLU A 87 -13.10 2.54 -5.40
C GLU A 87 -12.55 3.73 -4.59
N GLN A 88 -11.71 3.47 -3.57
CA GLN A 88 -11.08 4.54 -2.80
C GLN A 88 -10.13 5.38 -3.67
N ILE A 89 -9.38 4.74 -4.57
CA ILE A 89 -8.46 5.41 -5.50
C ILE A 89 -9.22 6.33 -6.46
N LEU A 90 -10.31 5.83 -7.08
CA LEU A 90 -11.16 6.63 -7.98
C LEU A 90 -11.83 7.81 -7.25
N GLY A 91 -12.13 7.64 -5.97
CA GLY A 91 -12.61 8.71 -5.09
C GLY A 91 -11.54 9.68 -4.58
N GLY A 92 -10.27 9.53 -4.99
CA GLY A 92 -9.14 10.34 -4.50
C GLY A 92 -8.73 10.09 -3.05
N LYS A 93 -9.26 9.03 -2.42
CA LYS A 93 -9.05 8.67 -1.00
C LYS A 93 -7.85 7.73 -0.86
N TYR A 94 -6.67 8.18 -1.29
CA TYR A 94 -5.48 7.32 -1.38
C TYR A 94 -5.01 6.79 -0.01
N TYR A 95 -5.12 7.56 1.07
CA TYR A 95 -4.73 7.06 2.40
C TYR A 95 -5.62 5.90 2.87
N GLN A 96 -6.92 5.93 2.53
CA GLN A 96 -7.86 4.86 2.81
C GLN A 96 -7.55 3.64 1.94
N ALA A 97 -7.20 3.85 0.66
CA ALA A 97 -6.70 2.80 -0.23
C ALA A 97 -5.43 2.13 0.32
N ILE A 98 -4.48 2.89 0.87
CA ILE A 98 -3.27 2.37 1.55
C ILE A 98 -3.66 1.44 2.69
N LYS A 99 -4.65 1.82 3.52
CA LYS A 99 -5.11 0.96 4.63
C LYS A 99 -5.70 -0.35 4.11
N LEU A 100 -6.55 -0.31 3.09
CA LEU A 100 -7.14 -1.51 2.48
C LEU A 100 -6.09 -2.40 1.83
N ALA A 101 -5.06 -1.81 1.20
CA ALA A 101 -3.97 -2.55 0.60
C ALA A 101 -3.14 -3.35 1.63
N LYS A 102 -3.14 -2.97 2.92
CA LYS A 102 -2.56 -3.81 3.98
C LYS A 102 -3.28 -5.15 4.10
N ASN A 103 -4.61 -5.14 4.04
CA ASN A 103 -5.41 -6.36 4.08
C ASN A 103 -5.13 -7.26 2.86
N LEU A 104 -4.84 -6.66 1.70
CA LEU A 104 -4.45 -7.41 0.51
C LEU A 104 -3.09 -8.12 0.69
N ILE A 105 -2.12 -7.45 1.35
CA ILE A 105 -0.82 -8.07 1.71
C ILE A 105 -1.01 -9.21 2.71
N GLU A 106 -1.87 -9.02 3.71
CA GLU A 106 -2.19 -10.07 4.70
C GLU A 106 -2.80 -11.29 4.01
N TYR A 107 -3.75 -11.08 3.10
CA TYR A 107 -4.35 -12.14 2.30
C TYR A 107 -3.30 -12.89 1.45
N GLU A 108 -2.41 -12.18 0.77
CA GLU A 108 -1.31 -12.80 0.01
C GLU A 108 -0.45 -13.70 0.90
N GLN A 109 -0.11 -13.23 2.10
CA GLN A 109 0.69 -14.00 3.06
C GLN A 109 -0.04 -15.27 3.53
N GLU A 110 -1.35 -15.19 3.79
CA GLU A 110 -2.19 -16.35 4.15
C GLU A 110 -2.23 -17.38 3.04
N VAL A 111 -2.47 -16.96 1.80
CA VAL A 111 -2.51 -17.86 0.63
C VAL A 111 -1.15 -18.56 0.45
N VAL A 112 -0.05 -17.82 0.47
CA VAL A 112 1.30 -18.40 0.34
C VAL A 112 1.60 -19.40 1.46
N ASN A 113 1.19 -19.09 2.69
CA ASN A 113 1.38 -19.99 3.83
C ASN A 113 0.57 -21.28 3.69
N ASN A 114 -0.67 -21.19 3.19
CA ASN A 114 -1.53 -22.35 2.96
C ASN A 114 -0.96 -23.25 1.88
N VAL A 115 -0.49 -22.69 0.75
CA VAL A 115 0.17 -23.48 -0.32
C VAL A 115 1.42 -24.18 0.19
N ARG A 116 2.27 -23.51 0.99
CA ARG A 116 3.48 -24.12 1.57
C ARG A 116 3.16 -25.28 2.52
N LYS A 117 2.10 -25.17 3.34
CA LYS A 117 1.64 -26.26 4.22
C LYS A 117 1.13 -27.46 3.42
N SER A 118 0.40 -27.22 2.34
CA SER A 118 -0.07 -28.29 1.47
C SER A 118 1.07 -28.99 0.71
N ALA A 119 2.10 -28.24 0.29
CA ALA A 119 3.25 -28.78 -0.43
C ALA A 119 4.27 -29.51 0.47
N GLY A 120 4.37 -29.16 1.76
CA GLY A 120 5.24 -29.84 2.73
C GLY A 120 4.65 -31.10 3.38
N ASN A 121 3.40 -31.45 3.03
CA ASN A 121 2.72 -32.68 3.46
C ASN A 121 2.72 -33.77 2.36
N LEU A 122 3.61 -33.65 1.36
CA LEU A 122 3.91 -34.64 0.33
C LEU A 122 5.38 -35.06 0.48
#